data_AF-A0A511UU01-F1
#
_entry.id   AF-A0A511UU01-F1
#
_cell.length_a   1.000
_cell.length_b   1.000
_cell.length_c   1.000
_cell.angle_alpha   90.00
_cell.angle_beta   90.00
_cell.angle_gamma   90.00
#
_symmetry.space_group_name_H-M   'P 1'
#
loop_
_entity.id
_entity.type
_entity.pdbx_description
1 polymer ?
#
loop_
_entity_poly.entity_id
_entity_poly.type
_entity_poly.pdbx_seq_one_letter_code
_entity_poly.pdbx_strand_id
1 'polypeptide(L)'
;MNTHLDKGKGFARSLIRQALHYSFTILNLHKVYLIVAVENVKAIHLYEESGFMEEGHLVQEFFINGQYRDVKRMYILQDAYLSKLVIAEAPETNWL
;
A
#
# COMPACT_ATOMS: atom_id res chain seq x y z
N MET A 1 5.68 -35.00 10.36
CA MET A 1 6.50 -34.08 9.53
C MET A 1 5.78 -32.73 9.54
N ASN A 2 6.12 -31.88 10.52
CA ASN A 2 5.39 -30.63 10.79
C ASN A 2 6.00 -29.52 9.93
N THR A 3 5.31 -29.14 8.85
CA THR A 3 5.69 -28.01 8.01
C THR A 3 5.35 -26.71 8.72
N HIS A 4 6.31 -26.16 9.46
CA HIS A 4 6.30 -24.78 9.91
C HIS A 4 6.50 -23.87 8.69
N LEU A 5 5.41 -23.59 7.97
CA LEU A 5 5.36 -22.52 6.97
C LEU A 5 5.46 -21.18 7.72
N ASP A 6 6.64 -20.59 7.75
CA ASP A 6 6.84 -19.20 8.12
C ASP A 6 6.05 -18.32 7.14
N LYS A 7 4.83 -17.96 7.55
CA LYS A 7 3.89 -17.17 6.76
C LYS A 7 4.47 -15.78 6.52
N GLY A 8 5.03 -15.51 5.34
CA GLY A 8 4.90 -14.29 4.53
C GLY A 8 5.06 -12.88 5.15
N LYS A 9 5.48 -12.72 6.41
CA LYS A 9 5.35 -11.46 7.18
C LYS A 9 6.15 -10.27 6.64
N GLY A 10 7.19 -10.50 5.82
CA GLY A 10 8.04 -9.43 5.26
C GLY A 10 8.00 -9.27 3.73
N PHE A 11 7.63 -10.33 3.00
CA PHE A 11 7.77 -10.33 1.54
C PHE A 11 6.78 -9.38 0.85
N ALA A 12 5.50 -9.42 1.24
CA ALA A 12 4.49 -8.56 0.64
C ALA A 12 4.81 -7.08 0.84
N ARG A 13 5.22 -6.69 2.05
CA ARG A 13 5.60 -5.30 2.35
C ARG A 13 6.83 -4.86 1.55
N SER A 14 7.84 -5.72 1.44
CA SER A 14 9.05 -5.43 0.64
C SER A 14 8.72 -5.25 -0.84
N LEU A 15 7.85 -6.10 -1.40
CA LEU A 15 7.41 -6.01 -2.79
C LEU A 15 6.60 -4.74 -3.05
N ILE A 16 5.65 -4.40 -2.17
CA ILE A 16 4.87 -3.16 -2.28
C ILE A 16 5.81 -1.95 -2.25
N ARG A 17 6.78 -1.90 -1.32
CA ARG A 17 7.73 -0.79 -1.24
C ARG A 17 8.58 -0.65 -2.50
N GLN A 18 9.07 -1.76 -3.06
CA GLN A 18 9.84 -1.75 -4.31
C GLN A 18 8.99 -1.30 -5.50
N ALA A 19 7.75 -1.78 -5.60
CA ALA A 19 6.82 -1.38 -6.65
C ALA A 19 6.48 0.11 -6.57
N LEU A 20 6.23 0.64 -5.37
CA LEU A 20 5.97 2.07 -5.15
C LEU A 20 7.20 2.92 -5.48
N HIS A 21 8.39 2.50 -5.05
CA HIS A 21 9.63 3.20 -5.36
C HIS A 21 9.80 3.30 -6.88
N TYR A 22 9.75 2.17 -7.59
CA TYR A 22 9.85 2.15 -9.04
C TYR A 22 8.77 3.01 -9.72
N SER A 23 7.52 2.95 -9.24
CA SER A 23 6.40 3.71 -9.78
C SER A 23 6.62 5.22 -9.69
N PHE A 24 7.16 5.72 -8.57
CA PHE A 24 7.30 7.15 -8.32
C PHE A 24 8.65 7.72 -8.76
N THR A 25 9.74 6.95 -8.69
CA THR A 25 11.09 7.44 -8.98
C THR A 25 11.56 7.12 -10.41
N ILE A 26 11.09 6.02 -11.00
CA ILE A 26 11.48 5.61 -12.35
C ILE A 26 10.38 5.90 -13.37
N LEU A 27 9.15 5.45 -13.10
CA LEU A 27 8.03 5.66 -14.01
C LEU A 27 7.42 7.06 -13.92
N ASN A 28 7.77 7.83 -12.88
CA ASN A 28 7.23 9.17 -12.63
C ASN A 28 5.70 9.23 -12.63
N LEU A 29 5.04 8.20 -12.07
CA LEU A 29 3.59 8.19 -11.95
C LEU A 29 3.14 9.22 -10.93
N HIS A 30 2.14 10.03 -11.25
CA HIS A 30 1.60 11.01 -10.30
C HIS A 30 0.80 10.35 -9.16
N LYS A 31 0.14 9.22 -9.43
CA LYS A 31 -0.73 8.51 -8.49
C LYS A 31 -0.68 7.01 -8.71
N VAL A 32 -0.60 6.25 -7.63
CA VAL A 32 -0.79 4.80 -7.60
C VAL A 32 -2.04 4.50 -6.77
N TYR A 33 -2.92 3.64 -7.26
CA TYR A 33 -4.11 3.21 -6.54
C TYR A 33 -4.29 1.70 -6.62
N LEU A 34 -5.08 1.19 -5.68
CA LEU A 34 -5.54 -0.20 -5.62
C LEU A 34 -7.00 -0.25 -5.19
N ILE A 35 -7.62 -1.41 -5.38
CA ILE A 35 -8.97 -1.71 -4.91
C ILE A 35 -8.89 -2.96 -4.04
N VAL A 36 -9.55 -2.94 -2.88
CA VAL A 36 -9.54 -4.03 -1.91
C VAL A 36 -10.94 -4.28 -1.36
N ALA A 37 -11.33 -5.55 -1.24
CA ALA A 37 -12.60 -5.91 -0.59
C ALA A 37 -12.64 -5.40 0.85
N VAL A 38 -13.77 -4.82 1.26
CA VAL A 38 -13.95 -4.22 2.60
C VAL A 38 -13.71 -5.26 3.70
N GLU A 39 -14.02 -6.53 3.44
CA GLU A 39 -13.84 -7.63 4.38
C GLU A 39 -12.37 -8.06 4.53
N ASN A 40 -11.47 -7.67 3.62
CA ASN A 40 -10.06 -8.02 3.67
C ASN A 40 -9.25 -7.06 4.55
N VAL A 41 -9.59 -7.02 5.84
CA VAL A 41 -8.98 -6.15 6.86
C VAL A 41 -7.46 -6.30 6.91
N LYS A 42 -6.94 -7.52 6.68
CA LYS A 42 -5.49 -7.77 6.65
C LYS A 42 -4.79 -7.05 5.51
N ALA A 43 -5.37 -7.06 4.31
CA ALA A 43 -4.81 -6.34 3.17
C ALA A 43 -4.94 -4.83 3.35
N ILE A 44 -6.10 -4.35 3.82
CA ILE A 44 -6.32 -2.93 4.14
C ILE A 44 -5.22 -2.43 5.09
N HIS A 45 -4.99 -3.13 6.21
CA HIS A 45 -3.95 -2.76 7.17
C HIS A 45 -2.55 -2.75 6.55
N LEU A 46 -2.21 -3.76 5.73
CA LEU A 46 -0.94 -3.80 5.02
C LEU A 46 -0.76 -2.59 4.07
N TYR A 47 -1.82 -2.15 3.40
CA TYR A 47 -1.79 -1.00 2.50
C TYR A 47 -1.67 0.32 3.27
N GLU A 48 -2.41 0.48 4.38
CA GLU A 48 -2.28 1.63 5.29
C GLU A 48 -0.84 1.75 5.81
N GLU A 49 -0.25 0.66 6.30
CA GLU A 49 1.15 0.62 6.75
C GLU A 49 2.15 0.95 5.62
N SER A 50 1.78 0.67 4.38
CA SER A 50 2.58 0.99 3.19
C SER A 50 2.38 2.43 2.70
N GLY A 51 1.50 3.19 3.35
CA GLY A 51 1.26 4.61 3.09
C GLY A 51 0.05 4.93 2.22
N PHE A 52 -0.76 3.92 1.84
CA PHE A 52 -2.00 4.15 1.11
C PHE A 52 -3.06 4.80 2.00
N MET A 53 -3.83 5.72 1.41
CA MET A 53 -4.98 6.38 2.05
C MET A 53 -6.27 5.96 1.34
N GLU A 54 -7.38 5.91 2.07
CA GLU A 54 -8.69 5.64 1.46
C GLU A 54 -9.11 6.82 0.56
N GLU A 55 -9.50 6.52 -0.67
CA GLU A 55 -10.09 7.47 -1.62
C GLU A 55 -11.61 7.41 -1.61
N GLY A 56 -12.17 6.21 -1.41
CA GLY A 56 -13.62 6.05 -1.34
C GLY A 56 -14.07 4.61 -1.17
N HIS A 57 -15.34 4.49 -0.82
CA HIS A 57 -16.08 3.24 -0.70
C HIS A 57 -16.95 3.03 -1.94
N LEU A 58 -16.72 1.93 -2.65
CA LEU A 58 -17.38 1.57 -3.90
C LEU A 58 -18.38 0.45 -3.58
N VAL A 59 -19.66 0.78 -3.67
CA VAL A 59 -20.77 -0.11 -3.31
C VAL A 59 -21.01 -1.11 -4.44
N GLN A 60 -21.04 -2.40 -4.10
CA GLN A 60 -21.35 -3.49 -5.04
C GLN A 60 -20.49 -3.50 -6.31
N GLU A 61 -19.23 -3.10 -6.21
CA GLU A 61 -18.31 -2.93 -7.36
C GLU A 61 -18.01 -4.25 -8.08
N PHE A 62 -17.83 -5.35 -7.33
CA PHE A 62 -17.45 -6.64 -7.91
C PHE A 62 -18.43 -7.74 -7.56
N PHE A 63 -18.75 -8.58 -8.55
CA PHE A 63 -19.50 -9.81 -8.35
C PHE A 63 -18.53 -10.98 -8.15
N ILE A 64 -18.44 -11.50 -6.93
CA ILE A 64 -17.52 -12.58 -6.54
C ILE A 64 -18.27 -13.59 -5.70
N ASN A 65 -18.14 -14.88 -6.04
CA ASN A 65 -18.80 -15.99 -5.33
C ASN A 65 -20.32 -15.82 -5.20
N GLY A 66 -20.98 -15.36 -6.27
CA GLY A 66 -22.45 -15.26 -6.32
C GLY A 66 -23.05 -14.02 -5.64
N GLN A 67 -22.22 -13.09 -5.16
CA GLN A 67 -22.68 -11.89 -4.45
C GLN A 67 -21.90 -10.67 -4.92
N TYR A 68 -22.58 -9.53 -4.98
CA TYR A 68 -21.91 -8.24 -5.11
C TYR A 68 -21.19 -7.88 -3.81
N ARG A 69 -19.99 -7.35 -3.94
CA ARG A 69 -19.09 -7.01 -2.84
C ARG A 69 -18.73 -5.54 -2.92
N ASP A 70 -18.74 -4.91 -1.75
CA ASP A 70 -18.23 -3.57 -1.58
C ASP A 70 -16.69 -3.61 -1.50
N VAL A 71 -16.06 -2.56 -2.03
CA VAL A 71 -14.61 -2.43 -2.03
C VAL A 71 -14.20 -1.02 -1.63
N LYS A 72 -12.99 -0.89 -1.11
CA LYS A 72 -12.33 0.39 -0.91
C LYS A 72 -11.36 0.64 -2.04
N ARG A 73 -11.38 1.85 -2.60
CA ARG A 73 -10.26 2.36 -3.39
C ARG A 73 -9.30 3.06 -2.46
N MET A 74 -8.01 2.73 -2.58
CA MET A 74 -6.95 3.38 -1.81
C MET A 74 -5.85 3.89 -2.74
N TYR A 75 -5.13 4.94 -2.35
CA TYR A 75 -4.13 5.59 -3.20
C TYR A 75 -2.94 6.18 -2.46
N ILE A 76 -1.88 6.47 -3.21
CA ILE A 76 -0.73 7.30 -2.84
C ILE A 76 -0.49 8.31 -3.96
N LEU A 77 -0.24 9.58 -3.61
CA LEU A 77 0.25 10.59 -4.54
C LEU A 77 1.77 10.67 -4.51
N GLN A 78 2.36 11.00 -5.65
CA GLN A 78 3.80 11.12 -5.81
C GLN A 78 4.42 12.09 -4.79
N ASP A 79 3.88 13.30 -4.67
CA ASP A 79 4.42 14.32 -3.76
C ASP A 79 4.41 13.84 -2.30
N ALA A 80 3.35 13.16 -1.89
CA ALA A 80 3.23 12.58 -0.56
C ALA A 80 4.24 11.46 -0.32
N TYR A 81 4.59 10.69 -1.35
CA TYR A 81 5.61 9.64 -1.28
C TYR A 81 7.02 10.22 -1.24
N LEU A 82 7.36 11.12 -2.17
CA LEU A 82 8.69 11.72 -2.28
C LEU A 82 9.04 12.58 -1.05
N SER A 83 8.07 13.31 -0.51
CA SER A 83 8.28 14.10 0.73
C SER A 83 8.73 13.24 1.91
N LYS A 84 8.24 11.99 2.00
CA LYS A 84 8.66 11.04 3.05
C LYS A 84 10.07 10.50 2.84
N LEU A 85 10.51 10.33 1.58
CA LEU A 85 11.88 9.90 1.28
C LEU A 85 12.90 10.99 1.64
N VAL A 86 12.62 12.25 1.32
CA VAL A 86 13.50 13.38 1.65
C VAL A 86 13.71 13.51 3.15
N ILE A 87 12.65 13.30 3.96
CA ILE A 87 12.75 13.34 5.42
C ILE A 87 13.57 12.15 5.97
N ALA A 88 13.47 10.97 5.36
CA ALA A 88 14.25 9.80 5.77
C ALA A 88 15.76 9.93 5.48
N GLU A 89 16.14 10.79 4.54
CA GLU A 89 17.53 11.03 4.14
C GLU A 89 18.14 12.30 4.74
N ALA A 90 17.36 13.08 5.51
CA ALA A 90 17.88 14.29 6.16
C ALA A 90 18.89 13.91 7.26
N PRO A 91 20.13 14.46 7.24
CA PRO A 91 21.09 14.19 8.30
C PRO A 91 20.57 14.73 9.62
N GLU A 92 20.61 13.91 10.68
CA GLU A 92 20.38 14.34 12.06
C GLU A 92 21.29 15.55 12.33
N THR A 93 20.71 16.74 12.27
CA THR A 93 21.44 17.98 12.47
C THR A 93 21.59 18.18 13.96
N ASN A 94 22.50 17.42 14.57
CA ASN A 94 22.91 17.62 15.94
C ASN A 94 23.99 18.72 15.97
N TRP A 95 23.54 19.98 16.02
CA TRP A 95 24.38 21.09 16.46
C TRP A 95 23.91 21.53 17.85
N LEU A 96 24.35 20.82 18.88
CA LEU A 96 24.63 21.38 20.20
C LEU A 96 25.86 20.67 20.75
#